data_AF-A0A9P7UBC8-F1
#
_entry.id   AF-A0A9P7UBC8-F1
#
_cell.length_a   1.000
_cell.length_b   1.000
_cell.length_c   1.000
_cell.angle_alpha   90.00
_cell.angle_beta   90.00
_cell.angle_gamma   90.00
#
_symmetry.space_group_name_H-M   'P 1'
#
loop_
_entity.id
_entity.type
_entity.pdbx_description
1 polymer ?
#
loop_
_entity_poly.entity_id
_entity_poly.type
_entity_poly.pdbx_seq_one_letter_code
_entity_poly.pdbx_strand_id
1 'polypeptide(L)'
;MFVSIHFTMKLLGILSIISVATSLRLEPNYTSSAGVEIFNPSVMFPPTGPWSLMSKAGSTVYVAGMRGIYPSNNTLAPVGIDRIRQAYANMIQLAELAGTDRFSAASVQSGTNGAMGERPQQTTPSVDH
;
A
#
# COMPACT_ATOMS: atom_id res chain seq x y z
N MET A 1 70.41 35.90 6.00
CA MET A 1 68.92 35.89 6.03
C MET A 1 68.48 34.63 5.30
N PHE A 2 68.11 33.56 6.02
CA PHE A 2 67.51 32.36 5.43
C PHE A 2 66.36 31.91 6.34
N VAL A 3 65.17 31.82 5.74
CA VAL A 3 63.88 31.57 6.38
C VAL A 3 63.66 30.07 6.53
N SER A 4 63.19 29.68 7.72
CA SER A 4 62.82 28.32 8.11
C SER A 4 61.48 27.91 7.50
N ILE A 5 61.36 26.69 6.98
CA ILE A 5 60.06 26.06 6.66
C ILE A 5 60.11 24.59 7.10
N HIS A 6 59.48 24.30 8.24
CA HIS A 6 59.17 22.93 8.67
C HIS A 6 57.80 22.56 8.07
N PHE A 7 57.77 21.59 7.15
CA PHE A 7 56.52 21.11 6.56
C PHE A 7 56.09 19.81 7.25
N THR A 8 55.16 19.94 8.20
CA THR A 8 54.57 18.84 8.97
C THR A 8 53.65 18.02 8.04
N MET A 9 54.01 16.76 7.79
CA MET A 9 53.19 15.82 6.99
C MET A 9 51.90 15.47 7.73
N LYS A 10 50.77 15.86 7.12
CA LYS A 10 49.41 15.58 7.55
C LYS A 10 49.10 14.08 7.48
N LEU A 11 48.56 13.57 8.59
CA LEU A 11 47.92 12.28 8.78
C LEU A 11 46.76 12.11 7.76
N LEU A 12 46.93 11.28 6.73
CA LEU A 12 45.85 10.90 5.82
C LEU A 12 44.98 9.83 6.52
N GLY A 13 43.81 10.25 6.98
CA GLY A 13 42.74 9.35 7.41
C GLY A 13 42.11 8.63 6.22
N ILE A 14 41.86 7.33 6.38
CA ILE A 14 41.01 6.56 5.45
C ILE A 14 39.69 6.33 6.15
N LEU A 15 38.68 7.05 5.67
CA LEU A 15 37.30 7.05 6.10
C LEU A 15 36.57 5.85 5.49
N SER A 16 36.27 4.82 6.28
CA SER A 16 35.41 3.72 5.84
C SER A 16 33.99 3.97 6.35
N ILE A 17 33.21 4.76 5.61
CA ILE A 17 31.77 4.89 5.87
C ILE A 17 31.08 3.69 5.20
N ILE A 18 30.89 2.61 5.94
CA ILE A 18 29.99 1.53 5.50
C ILE A 18 28.57 2.08 5.67
N SER A 19 28.00 2.63 4.60
CA SER A 19 26.58 2.96 4.55
C SER A 19 25.81 1.65 4.49
N VAL A 20 25.40 1.12 5.65
CA VAL A 20 24.43 0.04 5.70
C VAL A 20 23.09 0.64 5.30
N ALA A 21 22.73 0.50 4.03
CA ALA A 21 21.37 0.77 3.57
C ALA A 21 20.45 -0.28 4.21
N THR A 22 19.95 0.02 5.41
CA THR A 22 18.84 -0.73 6.00
C THR A 22 17.63 -0.48 5.13
N SER A 23 17.34 -1.43 4.24
CA SER A 23 16.05 -1.46 3.54
C SER A 23 14.98 -1.62 4.60
N LEU A 24 14.12 -0.62 4.77
CA LEU A 24 12.92 -0.73 5.59
C LEU A 24 12.04 -1.82 4.96
N ARG A 25 12.19 -3.06 5.41
CA ARG A 25 11.34 -4.17 4.99
C ARG A 25 10.05 -4.08 5.80
N LEU A 26 8.92 -4.20 5.11
CA LEU A 26 7.64 -4.36 5.78
C LEU A 26 7.63 -5.71 6.51
N GLU A 27 7.44 -5.68 7.84
CA GLU A 27 7.36 -6.89 8.66
C GLU A 27 5.93 -7.45 8.67
N PRO A 28 5.77 -8.79 8.60
CA PRO A 28 4.46 -9.41 8.64
C PRO A 28 3.86 -9.36 10.05
N ASN A 29 2.56 -9.16 10.14
CA ASN A 29 1.81 -9.29 11.40
C ASN A 29 1.68 -10.76 11.83
N TYR A 30 1.69 -11.68 10.87
CA TYR A 30 1.59 -13.11 11.10
C TYR A 30 2.17 -13.88 9.92
N THR A 31 2.84 -15.00 10.19
CA THR A 31 3.28 -15.95 9.17
C THR A 31 2.71 -17.32 9.49
N SER A 32 1.96 -17.89 8.55
CA SER A 32 1.38 -19.23 8.70
C SER A 32 2.45 -20.33 8.59
N SER A 33 2.12 -21.54 9.03
CA SER A 33 2.97 -22.73 8.84
C SER A 33 3.22 -23.07 7.37
N ALA A 34 2.34 -22.63 6.46
CA ALA A 34 2.50 -22.77 5.02
C ALA A 34 3.39 -21.68 4.38
N GLY A 35 3.95 -20.77 5.18
CA GLY A 35 4.82 -19.68 4.70
C GLY A 35 4.07 -18.48 4.11
N VAL A 36 2.75 -18.39 4.29
CA VAL A 36 1.98 -17.18 3.91
C VAL A 36 2.20 -16.10 4.97
N GLU A 37 2.74 -14.97 4.54
CA GLU A 37 2.94 -13.75 5.34
C GLU A 37 1.68 -12.85 5.23
N ILE A 38 1.20 -12.31 6.35
CA ILE A 38 0.02 -11.46 6.44
C ILE A 38 0.42 -10.05 6.89
N PHE A 39 -0.12 -9.02 6.24
CA PHE A 39 0.27 -7.63 6.46
C PHE A 39 -0.92 -6.69 6.67
N ASN A 40 -0.79 -5.84 7.70
CA ASN A 40 -1.67 -4.75 8.08
C ASN A 40 -0.77 -3.54 8.46
N PRO A 41 -0.18 -2.84 7.47
CA PRO A 41 0.74 -1.74 7.73
C PRO A 41 0.06 -0.63 8.54
N SER A 42 0.73 -0.10 9.56
CA SER A 42 0.19 0.95 10.43
C SER A 42 -0.06 2.29 9.73
N VAL A 43 0.56 2.50 8.56
CA VAL A 43 0.33 3.66 7.69
C VAL A 43 -1.00 3.57 6.92
N MET A 44 -1.64 2.40 6.94
CA MET A 44 -2.95 2.15 6.36
C MET A 44 -4.04 2.18 7.43
N PHE A 45 -5.30 2.17 7.01
CA PHE A 45 -6.43 2.04 7.94
C PHE A 45 -6.48 0.61 8.56
N PRO A 46 -6.91 0.48 9.82
CA PRO A 46 -7.05 -0.84 10.44
C PRO A 46 -8.21 -1.63 9.81
N PRO A 47 -8.03 -2.93 9.49
CA PRO A 47 -9.13 -3.80 9.09
C PRO A 47 -10.22 -3.89 10.17
N THR A 48 -11.47 -3.87 9.75
CA THR A 48 -12.63 -4.05 10.63
C THR A 48 -13.21 -5.45 10.46
N GLY A 49 -12.64 -6.44 11.16
CA GLY A 49 -13.10 -7.84 11.14
C GLY A 49 -11.99 -8.86 10.87
N PRO A 50 -12.35 -10.12 10.55
CA PRO A 50 -11.40 -11.23 10.41
C PRO A 50 -10.75 -11.25 9.02
N TRP A 51 -10.19 -10.11 8.59
CA TRP A 51 -9.50 -9.96 7.31
C TRP A 51 -8.24 -9.11 7.48
N SER A 52 -7.36 -9.12 6.48
CA SER A 52 -6.12 -8.33 6.46
C SER A 52 -5.99 -7.61 5.13
N LEU A 53 -5.20 -6.54 5.09
CA LEU A 53 -5.08 -5.70 3.90
C LEU A 53 -4.35 -6.42 2.76
N MET A 54 -3.38 -7.26 3.10
CA MET A 54 -2.55 -7.95 2.13
C MET A 54 -2.00 -9.27 2.69
N SER A 55 -1.74 -10.23 1.80
CA SER A 55 -0.91 -11.39 2.09
C SER A 55 0.14 -11.61 1.01
N LYS A 56 1.22 -12.31 1.35
CA LYS A 56 2.27 -12.71 0.42
C LYS A 56 2.52 -14.20 0.54
N ALA A 57 2.53 -14.88 -0.60
CA ALA A 57 2.90 -16.29 -0.71
C ALA A 57 3.97 -16.44 -1.79
N GLY A 58 5.20 -16.72 -1.37
CA GLY A 58 6.36 -16.74 -2.28
C GLY A 58 6.57 -15.37 -2.94
N SER A 59 6.54 -15.33 -4.27
CA SER A 59 6.68 -14.10 -5.08
C SER A 59 5.36 -13.38 -5.34
N THR A 60 4.22 -13.96 -4.94
CA THR A 60 2.90 -13.40 -5.25
C THR A 60 2.35 -12.63 -4.06
N VAL A 61 1.86 -11.43 -4.34
CA VAL A 61 1.18 -10.56 -3.39
C VAL A 61 -0.31 -10.54 -3.71
N TYR A 62 -1.12 -10.79 -2.69
CA TYR A 62 -2.58 -10.71 -2.77
C TYR A 62 -3.06 -9.52 -1.95
N VAL A 63 -3.66 -8.54 -2.62
CA VAL A 63 -4.25 -7.37 -1.98
C VAL A 63 -5.74 -7.60 -1.80
N ALA A 64 -6.27 -7.32 -0.61
CA ALA A 64 -7.70 -7.46 -0.36
C ALA A 64 -8.52 -6.45 -1.20
N GLY A 65 -9.83 -6.68 -1.31
CA GLY A 65 -10.73 -5.75 -2.01
C GLY A 65 -10.75 -4.38 -1.34
N MET A 66 -10.09 -3.39 -1.95
CA MET A 66 -9.98 -2.06 -1.35
C MET A 66 -11.23 -1.21 -1.57
N ARG A 67 -11.65 -0.54 -0.51
CA ARG A 67 -12.64 0.54 -0.57
C ARG A 67 -11.91 1.88 -0.69
N GLY A 68 -12.59 2.90 -1.18
CA GLY A 68 -12.08 4.27 -1.19
C GLY A 68 -12.11 4.90 0.20
N ILE A 69 -11.36 4.33 1.14
CA ILE A 69 -11.14 4.83 2.50
C ILE A 69 -9.87 5.68 2.50
N TYR A 70 -9.89 6.84 3.14
CA TYR A 70 -8.68 7.61 3.40
C TYR A 70 -7.90 6.99 4.57
N PRO A 71 -6.63 6.57 4.37
CA PRO A 71 -5.82 6.01 5.46
C PRO A 71 -5.64 6.96 6.66
N SER A 72 -5.65 8.28 6.43
CA SER A 72 -5.39 9.29 7.46
C SER A 72 -6.47 9.41 8.53
N ASN A 73 -7.72 9.12 8.20
CA ASN A 73 -8.86 9.36 9.10
C ASN A 73 -9.92 8.25 9.04
N ASN A 74 -9.68 7.18 8.29
CA ASN A 74 -10.58 6.04 8.13
C ASN A 74 -12.00 6.40 7.62
N THR A 75 -12.15 7.54 6.95
CA THR A 75 -13.42 7.96 6.33
C THR A 75 -13.50 7.53 4.87
N LEU A 76 -14.72 7.39 4.35
CA LEU A 76 -14.93 7.10 2.93
C LEU A 76 -14.82 8.39 2.10
N ALA A 77 -14.01 8.35 1.05
CA ALA A 77 -13.98 9.36 -0.01
C ALA A 77 -15.38 9.57 -0.62
N PRO A 78 -15.74 10.74 -1.16
CA PRO A 78 -17.06 10.99 -1.75
C PRO A 78 -17.51 9.92 -2.76
N VAL A 79 -18.81 9.62 -2.82
CA VAL A 79 -19.37 8.63 -3.77
C VAL A 79 -19.05 9.03 -5.21
N GLY A 80 -18.84 8.04 -6.08
CA GLY A 80 -18.51 8.25 -7.48
C GLY A 80 -17.03 8.07 -7.76
N ILE A 81 -16.49 8.89 -8.67
CA ILE A 81 -15.13 8.70 -9.18
C ILE A 81 -14.05 8.86 -8.10
N ASP A 82 -14.26 9.71 -7.10
CA ASP A 82 -13.28 9.93 -6.02
C ASP A 82 -13.12 8.69 -5.14
N ARG A 83 -14.22 7.99 -4.84
CA ARG A 83 -14.16 6.70 -4.13
C ARG A 83 -13.43 5.63 -4.93
N ILE A 84 -13.61 5.62 -6.25
CA ILE A 84 -12.93 4.69 -7.14
C ILE A 84 -11.43 5.01 -7.16
N ARG A 85 -11.05 6.27 -7.38
CA ARG A 85 -9.65 6.71 -7.37
C ARG A 85 -8.96 6.37 -6.05
N GLN A 86 -9.62 6.63 -4.92
CA GLN A 86 -9.05 6.31 -3.61
C GLN A 86 -8.90 4.80 -3.40
N ALA A 87 -9.84 3.98 -3.88
CA ALA A 87 -9.72 2.52 -3.79
C ALA A 87 -8.48 2.01 -4.56
N TYR A 88 -8.26 2.52 -5.78
CA TYR A 88 -7.06 2.19 -6.55
C TYR A 88 -5.78 2.74 -5.91
N ALA A 89 -5.81 3.96 -5.37
CA ALA A 89 -4.66 4.52 -4.65
C ALA A 89 -4.26 3.64 -3.46
N ASN A 90 -5.23 3.12 -2.71
CA ASN A 90 -4.98 2.20 -1.61
C ASN A 90 -4.35 0.88 -2.08
N MET A 91 -4.80 0.31 -3.21
CA MET A 91 -4.19 -0.90 -3.77
C MET A 91 -2.74 -0.65 -4.23
N ILE A 92 -2.49 0.48 -4.88
CA ILE A 92 -1.15 0.87 -5.34
C ILE A 92 -0.21 1.05 -4.15
N GLN A 93 -0.65 1.75 -3.10
CA GLN A 93 0.16 1.95 -1.91
C GLN A 93 0.53 0.62 -1.22
N LEU A 94 -0.38 -0.34 -1.16
CA LEU A 94 -0.08 -1.68 -0.62
C LEU A 94 0.90 -2.45 -1.50
N ALA A 95 0.77 -2.36 -2.83
CA ALA A 95 1.72 -2.94 -3.77
C ALA A 95 3.13 -2.35 -3.59
N GLU A 96 3.24 -1.03 -3.47
CA GLU A 96 4.51 -0.33 -3.22
C GLU A 96 5.13 -0.74 -1.89
N LEU A 97 4.33 -0.84 -0.82
CA LEU A 97 4.79 -1.35 0.49
C LEU A 97 5.27 -2.80 0.43
N ALA A 98 4.75 -3.60 -0.49
CA ALA A 98 5.20 -4.97 -0.74
C ALA A 98 6.48 -5.04 -1.60
N GLY A 99 6.98 -3.90 -2.09
CA GLY A 99 8.13 -3.81 -2.97
C GLY A 99 7.82 -4.13 -4.43
N THR A 100 6.57 -3.98 -4.88
CA THR A 100 6.17 -4.12 -6.28
C THR A 100 5.48 -2.85 -6.78
N ASP A 101 5.08 -2.83 -8.05
CA ASP A 101 4.43 -1.69 -8.68
C ASP A 101 3.06 -2.06 -9.27
N ARG A 102 2.31 -1.03 -9.65
CA ARG A 102 0.98 -1.18 -10.26
C ARG A 102 0.97 -1.86 -11.63
N PHE A 103 2.10 -1.87 -12.34
CA PHE A 103 2.22 -2.48 -13.67
C PHE A 103 2.46 -3.98 -13.57
N SER A 104 2.89 -4.47 -12.41
CA SER A 104 3.11 -5.88 -12.11
C SER A 104 1.82 -6.65 -11.77
N ALA A 105 0.65 -5.98 -11.78
CA ALA A 105 -0.62 -6.60 -11.46
C ALA A 105 -1.02 -7.65 -12.52
N ALA A 106 -1.07 -8.93 -12.12
CA ALA A 106 -1.52 -10.01 -13.00
C ALA A 106 -3.04 -10.04 -13.20
N SER A 107 -3.81 -9.61 -12.18
CA SER A 107 -5.26 -9.51 -12.27
C SER A 107 -5.79 -8.49 -11.26
N VAL A 108 -6.88 -7.81 -11.61
CA VAL A 108 -7.61 -6.89 -10.71
C VAL A 108 -9.11 -7.14 -10.89
N GLN A 109 -9.84 -7.31 -9.78
CA GLN A 109 -11.29 -7.44 -9.79
C GLN A 109 -11.92 -6.19 -9.15
N SER A 110 -12.96 -5.65 -9.80
CA SER A 110 -13.71 -4.50 -9.31
C SER A 110 -15.18 -4.85 -9.22
N GLY A 111 -15.78 -4.58 -8.06
CA GLY A 111 -17.22 -4.68 -7.83
C GLY A 111 -17.82 -3.28 -7.64
N THR A 112 -18.98 -3.04 -8.26
CA THR A 112 -19.74 -1.79 -8.07
C THR A 112 -21.16 -2.13 -7.63
N ASN A 113 -21.71 -1.37 -6.68
CA ASN A 113 -23.04 -1.64 -6.13
C ASN A 113 -24.18 -0.96 -6.91
N GLY A 114 -23.91 -0.49 -8.14
CA GLY A 114 -24.94 0.00 -9.08
C GLY A 114 -25.71 1.25 -8.66
N ALA A 115 -25.29 2.40 -9.20
CA ALA A 115 -26.16 3.48 -9.67
C ALA A 115 -25.39 4.33 -10.70
N MET A 116 -24.95 3.68 -11.79
CA MET A 116 -24.57 4.38 -13.02
C MET A 116 -25.64 4.01 -14.04
N GLY A 117 -26.67 4.84 -14.16
CA GLY A 117 -27.84 4.60 -15.01
C GLY A 117 -29.09 4.33 -14.18
N GLU A 118 -30.08 5.19 -14.33
CA GLU A 118 -31.44 4.99 -13.86
C GLU A 118 -31.94 3.60 -14.30
N ARG A 119 -32.32 2.74 -13.34
CA ARG A 119 -33.28 1.69 -13.68
C ARG A 119 -34.61 2.38 -13.95
N PRO A 120 -35.29 2.13 -15.08
CA PRO A 120 -36.69 2.50 -15.20
C PRO A 120 -37.42 1.93 -13.99
N GLN A 121 -38.13 2.77 -13.24
CA GLN A 121 -39.00 2.29 -12.18
C GLN A 121 -39.97 1.30 -12.83
N GLN A 122 -39.83 0.03 -12.49
CA GLN A 122 -40.78 -0.98 -12.89
C GLN A 122 -42.05 -0.69 -12.08
N THR A 123 -43.01 -0.03 -12.70
CA THR A 123 -44.34 0.18 -12.14
C THR A 123 -45.02 -1.18 -12.03
N THR A 124 -45.00 -1.75 -10.82
CA THR A 124 -45.92 -2.83 -10.47
C THR A 124 -47.35 -2.29 -10.55
N PRO A 125 -48.29 -2.96 -11.24
CA PRO A 125 -49.67 -2.52 -11.25
C PRO A 125 -50.25 -2.58 -9.83
N SER A 126 -50.96 -1.52 -9.44
CA SER A 126 -51.83 -1.51 -8.26
C SER A 126 -52.79 -2.68 -8.36
N VAL A 127 -52.73 -3.62 -7.42
CA VAL A 127 -53.84 -4.53 -7.17
C VAL A 127 -54.70 -3.83 -6.14
N ASP A 128 -55.79 -3.23 -6.64
CA ASP A 128 -56.81 -2.63 -5.79
C ASP A 128 -57.46 -3.74 -4.95
N HIS A 129 -57.40 -3.56 -3.63
CA HIS A 129 -58.17 -4.34 -2.65
C HIS A 129 -59.46 -3.62 -2.30
#